data_AF-A0A7X9HTK6-F1
#
_entry.id   AF-A0A7X9HTK6-F1
#
_cell.length_a   1.000
_cell.length_b   1.000
_cell.length_c   1.000
_cell.angle_alpha   90.00
_cell.angle_beta   90.00
_cell.angle_gamma   90.00
#
_symmetry.space_group_name_H-M   'P 1'
#
loop_
_entity.id
_entity.type
_entity.pdbx_description
1 polymer ?
#
loop_
_entity_poly.entity_id
_entity_poly.type
_entity_poly.pdbx_seq_one_letter_code
_entity_poly.pdbx_strand_id
1 'polypeptide(L)'
;MKTKKIVFTQIGKAELWDADVPAPKNGEVLVKTMYTAVSPGTERANLMRMPNTGAYIADASQPVWGGGYSSTGIVQEIGEGVESVSVGDKVLVI
;
A
#
# COMPACT_ATOMS: atom_id res chain seq x y z
N MET A 1 -2.18 15.34 1.04
CA MET A 1 -0.71 15.42 1.20
C MET A 1 -0.03 14.62 0.08
N LYS A 2 1.25 14.82 -0.21
CA LYS A 2 2.00 13.98 -1.18
C LYS A 2 2.81 12.90 -0.46
N THR A 3 2.93 11.74 -1.10
CA THR A 3 3.78 10.64 -0.64
C THR A 3 4.48 9.97 -1.83
N LYS A 4 5.39 9.04 -1.53
CA LYS A 4 5.99 8.14 -2.51
C LYS A 4 5.32 6.78 -2.44
N LYS A 5 5.10 6.15 -3.59
CA LYS A 5 4.51 4.82 -3.72
C LYS A 5 5.36 3.96 -4.66
N ILE A 6 5.56 2.70 -4.28
CA ILE A 6 6.20 1.71 -5.16
C ILE A 6 5.16 1.16 -6.14
N VAL A 7 5.53 1.16 -7.41
CA VAL A 7 4.68 0.71 -8.52
C VAL A 7 5.47 -0.26 -9.38
N PHE A 8 4.89 -1.41 -9.72
CA PHE A 8 5.50 -2.34 -10.65
C PHE A 8 4.98 -2.04 -12.06
N THR A 9 5.84 -1.48 -12.90
CA THR A 9 5.47 -0.96 -14.23
C THR A 9 5.71 -1.99 -15.34
N GLN A 10 6.67 -2.89 -15.13
CA GLN A 10 7.03 -3.97 -16.05
C GLN A 10 7.50 -5.20 -15.26
N ILE A 11 7.57 -6.36 -15.92
CA ILE A 11 8.10 -7.58 -15.30
C ILE A 11 9.52 -7.31 -14.77
N GLY A 12 9.74 -7.51 -13.47
CA GLY A 12 11.03 -7.29 -12.82
C GLY A 12 11.39 -5.82 -12.59
N LYS A 13 10.49 -4.87 -12.85
CA LYS A 13 10.75 -3.44 -12.71
C LYS A 13 9.82 -2.78 -11.68
N ALA A 14 10.44 -2.21 -10.65
CA ALA A 14 9.77 -1.37 -9.65
C ALA A 14 10.22 0.08 -9.80
N GLU A 15 9.28 1.00 -9.68
CA GLU A 15 9.50 2.45 -9.75
C GLU A 15 8.90 3.14 -8.54
N LEU A 16 9.45 4.32 -8.21
CA LEU A 16 8.95 5.16 -7.13
C LEU A 16 8.20 6.35 -7.73
N TRP A 17 6.88 6.36 -7.56
CA TRP A 17 6.02 7.42 -8.08
C TRP A 17 5.56 8.35 -6.96
N ASP A 18 5.28 9.61 -7.31
CA ASP A 18 4.53 10.50 -6.44
C ASP A 18 3.05 10.12 -6.44
N ALA A 19 2.42 10.18 -5.28
CA ALA A 19 0.99 9.92 -5.12
C ALA A 19 0.37 10.96 -4.18
N ASP A 20 -0.85 11.36 -4.50
CA ASP A 20 -1.69 12.13 -3.59
C ASP A 20 -2.33 11.19 -2.59
N VAL A 21 -2.31 11.60 -1.33
CA VAL A 21 -2.95 10.90 -0.22
C VAL A 21 -4.25 11.65 0.10
N PRO A 22 -5.42 11.01 -0.10
CA PRO A 22 -6.70 11.59 0.24
C PRO A 22 -6.90 11.61 1.77
N ALA A 23 -7.78 12.49 2.24
CA ALA A 23 -8.26 12.46 3.61
C ALA A 23 -9.06 11.17 3.88
N PRO A 24 -9.03 10.61 5.10
CA PRO A 24 -9.82 9.43 5.44
C PRO A 24 -11.33 9.74 5.38
N LYS A 25 -12.12 8.79 4.88
CA LYS A 25 -13.58 8.87 4.87
C LYS A 25 -14.18 8.38 6.20
N ASN A 26 -15.50 8.43 6.33
CA ASN A 26 -16.21 7.85 7.48
C ASN A 26 -15.80 6.39 7.70
N GLY A 27 -15.39 6.07 8.93
CA GLY A 27 -14.91 4.75 9.35
C GLY A 27 -13.48 4.40 8.92
N GLU A 28 -12.77 5.29 8.22
CA GLU A 28 -11.38 5.07 7.79
C GLU A 28 -10.38 5.80 8.69
N VAL A 29 -9.14 5.31 8.69
CA VAL A 29 -8.00 5.97 9.33
C VAL A 29 -6.87 6.17 8.32
N LEU A 30 -6.22 7.32 8.39
CA LEU A 30 -5.00 7.56 7.63
C LEU A 30 -3.80 7.20 8.49
N VAL A 31 -3.02 6.22 8.05
CA VAL A 31 -1.83 5.74 8.75
C VAL A 31 -0.57 6.17 8.00
N LYS A 32 0.35 6.83 8.71
CA LYS A 32 1.71 7.04 8.22
C LYS A 32 2.51 5.75 8.43
N THR A 33 2.71 5.01 7.34
CA THR A 33 3.53 3.79 7.35
C THR A 33 4.96 4.10 7.79
N MET A 34 5.46 3.33 8.75
CA MET A 34 6.84 3.41 9.25
C MET A 34 7.70 2.27 8.68
N TYR A 35 7.15 1.06 8.68
CA TYR A 35 7.81 -0.13 8.16
C TYR A 35 6.79 -1.05 7.50
N THR A 36 7.20 -1.77 6.47
CA THR A 36 6.43 -2.87 5.89
C THR A 36 7.36 -4.02 5.53
N ALA A 37 6.88 -5.24 5.74
CA ALA A 37 7.60 -6.44 5.33
C ALA A 37 7.52 -6.61 3.81
N VAL A 38 8.65 -7.03 3.20
CA VAL A 38 8.66 -7.43 1.81
C VAL A 38 8.44 -8.94 1.72
N SER A 39 7.36 -9.36 1.07
CA SER A 39 6.99 -10.76 0.90
C SER A 39 7.77 -11.40 -0.25
N PRO A 40 8.65 -12.38 0.02
CA PRO A 40 9.40 -13.07 -1.03
C PRO A 40 8.49 -13.91 -1.94
N GLY A 41 7.26 -14.21 -1.50
CA GLY A 41 6.24 -14.90 -2.28
C GLY A 41 5.36 -13.92 -3.06
N THR A 42 4.50 -13.19 -2.35
CA THR A 42 3.44 -12.37 -2.95
C THR A 42 3.99 -11.22 -3.79
N GLU A 43 4.91 -10.44 -3.25
CA GLU A 43 5.40 -9.24 -3.95
C GLU A 43 6.34 -9.64 -5.10
N ARG A 44 7.17 -10.66 -4.91
CA ARG A 44 7.93 -11.26 -6.02
C ARG A 44 7.01 -11.77 -7.13
N ALA A 45 5.95 -12.49 -6.79
CA ALA A 45 5.02 -13.03 -7.78
C ALA A 45 4.32 -11.90 -8.55
N ASN A 46 3.94 -10.81 -7.89
CA ASN A 46 3.35 -9.64 -8.56
C ASN A 46 4.38 -8.89 -9.42
N LEU A 47 5.60 -8.67 -8.92
CA LEU A 47 6.70 -8.03 -9.66
C LEU A 47 7.06 -8.80 -10.94
N MET A 48 7.01 -10.13 -10.86
CA MET A 48 7.31 -11.00 -12.00
C MET A 48 6.07 -11.39 -12.82
N ARG A 49 4.88 -10.91 -12.45
CA ARG A 49 3.58 -11.26 -13.05
C ARG A 49 3.39 -12.77 -13.22
N MET A 50 3.58 -13.53 -12.14
CA MET A 50 3.41 -14.97 -12.16
C MET A 50 1.92 -15.36 -12.26
N PRO A 51 1.57 -16.51 -12.88
CA PRO A 51 0.18 -16.93 -13.15
C PRO A 51 -0.77 -16.96 -11.95
N ASN A 52 -0.23 -17.02 -10.74
CA ASN A 52 -0.98 -17.03 -9.48
C ASN A 52 -1.31 -15.61 -8.93
N THR A 53 -1.19 -14.56 -9.74
CA THR A 53 -1.39 -13.17 -9.30
C THR A 53 -2.39 -12.44 -10.19
N GLY A 54 -3.09 -11.47 -9.61
CA GLY A 54 -3.92 -10.54 -10.40
C GLY A 54 -3.11 -9.76 -11.44
N ALA A 55 -1.82 -9.54 -11.19
CA ALA A 55 -0.91 -8.89 -12.11
C ALA A 55 -0.63 -9.69 -13.41
N TYR A 56 -0.87 -11.01 -13.41
CA TYR A 56 -0.74 -11.84 -14.62
C TYR A 56 -1.90 -11.67 -15.59
N ILE A 57 -3.12 -11.50 -15.06
CA ILE A 57 -4.34 -11.29 -15.87
C ILE A 57 -4.59 -9.82 -16.20
N ALA A 58 -3.86 -8.90 -15.54
CA ALA A 58 -3.92 -7.48 -15.85
C ALA A 58 -3.27 -7.20 -17.21
N ASP A 59 -3.77 -6.17 -17.90
CA ASP A 59 -3.12 -5.64 -19.09
C ASP A 59 -1.65 -5.35 -18.77
N ALA A 60 -0.75 -5.94 -19.56
CA ALA A 60 0.68 -5.86 -19.31
C ALA A 60 1.24 -4.42 -19.40
N SER A 61 0.51 -3.51 -20.05
CA SER A 61 0.84 -2.08 -20.09
C SER A 61 0.48 -1.33 -18.81
N GLN A 62 -0.36 -1.93 -17.94
CA GLN A 62 -0.88 -1.26 -16.76
C GLN A 62 0.03 -1.47 -15.54
N PRO A 63 0.31 -0.40 -14.77
CA PRO A 63 1.04 -0.51 -13.52
C PRO A 63 0.23 -1.30 -12.49
N VAL A 64 0.91 -2.13 -11.70
CA VAL A 64 0.30 -2.82 -10.56
C VAL A 64 0.86 -2.30 -9.23
N TRP A 65 0.06 -2.43 -8.18
CA TRP A 65 0.43 -2.00 -6.84
C TRP A 65 1.64 -2.80 -6.31
N GLY A 66 2.66 -2.11 -5.81
CA GLY A 66 3.93 -2.69 -5.39
C GLY A 66 3.96 -3.39 -4.03
N GLY A 67 2.82 -3.64 -3.40
CA GLY A 67 2.74 -4.28 -2.08
C GLY A 67 2.68 -3.31 -0.90
N GLY A 68 3.09 -3.77 0.28
CA GLY A 68 2.98 -3.01 1.53
C GLY A 68 1.76 -3.37 2.39
N TYR A 69 1.21 -4.57 2.22
CA TYR A 69 0.02 -5.05 2.94
C TYR A 69 0.30 -5.50 4.38
N SER A 70 1.57 -5.76 4.73
CA SER A 70 1.96 -6.14 6.09
C SER A 70 2.83 -5.04 6.66
N SER A 71 2.21 -4.08 7.33
CA SER A 71 2.88 -2.85 7.72
C SER A 71 2.55 -2.39 9.14
N THR A 72 3.42 -1.55 9.69
CA THR A 72 3.17 -0.84 10.94
C THR A 72 3.23 0.65 10.66
N GLY A 73 2.48 1.41 11.45
CA GLY A 73 2.44 2.86 11.26
C GLY A 73 1.91 3.60 12.47
N ILE A 74 1.79 4.91 12.28
CA ILE A 74 1.23 5.83 13.26
C ILE A 74 -0.03 6.43 12.67
N VAL A 75 -1.13 6.40 13.41
CA VAL A 75 -2.38 7.05 13.00
C VAL A 75 -2.13 8.55 12.88
N GLN A 76 -2.33 9.10 11.69
CA GLN A 76 -2.08 10.50 11.38
C GLN A 76 -3.39 11.31 11.39
N GLU A 77 -4.46 10.74 10.83
CA GLU A 77 -5.79 11.35 10.78
C GLU A 77 -6.86 10.27 10.95
N ILE A 78 -8.01 10.64 11.51
CA ILE A 78 -9.17 9.76 11.68
C ILE A 78 -10.37 10.33 10.93
N GLY A 79 -11.12 9.45 10.27
CA GLY A 79 -12.40 9.78 9.70
C GLY A 79 -13.51 9.86 10.75
N GLU A 80 -14.66 10.40 10.35
CA GLU A 80 -15.87 10.41 11.19
C GLU A 80 -16.23 8.99 11.65
N GLY A 81 -16.75 8.85 12.87
CA GLY A 81 -17.22 7.58 13.42
C GLY A 81 -16.12 6.60 13.89
N VAL A 82 -14.85 6.96 13.76
CA VAL A 82 -13.76 6.14 14.32
C VAL A 82 -13.57 6.46 15.81
N GLU A 83 -13.85 5.48 16.67
CA GLU A 83 -13.71 5.60 18.13
C GLU A 83 -12.66 4.62 18.71
N SER A 84 -12.17 3.67 17.90
CA SER A 84 -11.30 2.57 18.36
C SER A 84 -9.82 2.92 18.44
N VAL A 85 -9.39 4.01 17.80
CA VAL A 85 -8.00 4.50 17.78
C VAL A 85 -7.96 6.02 17.77
N SER A 86 -6.85 6.60 18.21
CA SER A 86 -6.59 8.04 18.24
C SER A 86 -5.39 8.42 17.37
N VAL A 87 -5.35 9.68 16.95
CA VAL A 87 -4.16 10.25 16.29
C VAL A 87 -2.95 10.11 17.21
N GLY A 88 -1.85 9.57 16.68
CA GLY A 88 -0.63 9.26 17.42
C GLY A 88 -0.48 7.79 17.83
N ASP A 89 -1.55 6.99 17.75
CA ASP A 89 -1.48 5.56 18.08
C ASP A 89 -0.59 4.79 17.11
N LYS A 90 0.14 3.83 17.64
CA LYS A 90 0.94 2.88 16.84
C LYS A 90 0.06 1.68 16.49
N VAL A 91 -0.06 1.40 15.20
CA VAL A 91 -0.99 0.38 14.68
C VAL A 91 -0.27 -0.62 13.76
N LEU A 92 -0.82 -1.83 13.73
CA LEU A 92 -0.53 -2.86 12.74
C LEU A 92 -1.59 -2.80 11.64
N VAL A 93 -1.17 -2.84 10.38
CA VAL A 93 -2.04 -2.89 9.19
C VAL A 93 -1.72 -4.19 8.46
N ILE A 94 -2.71 -5.08 8.37
CA ILE A 94 -2.63 -6.42 7.77
C ILE A 94 -3.85 -6.73 6.91
#